data_AF-A0AA95ESA8-F1
#
_entry.id   AF-A0AA95ESA8-F1
#
_cell.length_a   1.000
_cell.length_b   1.000
_cell.length_c   1.000
_cell.angle_alpha   90.00
_cell.angle_beta   90.00
_cell.angle_gamma   90.00
#
_symmetry.space_group_name_H-M   'P 1'
#
loop_
_entity.id
_entity.type
_entity.pdbx_description
1 polymer ?
#
loop_
_entity_poly.entity_id
_entity_poly.type
_entity_poly.pdbx_seq_one_letter_code
_entity_poly.pdbx_strand_id
1 'polypeptide(L)'
;MFPAAPRYRLPGDKTPEKEAFWKTSEPVREVFREACRAAGIDYINPHSVRDTLMLLGLEMCANWEELKAWSQNLGHEKLDTSMVHYGKLDTNRQNALIQGLVRTDLTVREEQELLNRYRRLPPKKRASVLDILTLE
;
A
#
# COMPACT_ATOMS: atom_id res chain seq x y z
N MET A 1 2.59 4.20 -18.63
CA MET A 1 2.38 3.18 -17.59
C MET A 1 2.50 1.83 -18.27
N PHE A 2 3.51 1.03 -17.93
CA PHE A 2 3.77 -0.22 -18.65
C PHE A 2 2.74 -1.27 -18.22
N PRO A 3 1.82 -1.69 -19.09
CA PRO A 3 0.89 -2.76 -18.73
C PRO A 3 1.69 -4.03 -18.45
N ALA A 4 1.22 -4.82 -17.47
CA ALA A 4 1.71 -6.19 -17.30
C ALA A 4 1.68 -6.89 -18.67
N ALA A 5 2.79 -7.55 -19.03
CA ALA A 5 2.98 -8.10 -20.37
C ALA A 5 1.70 -8.82 -20.84
N PRO A 6 1.18 -8.49 -22.05
CA PRO A 6 -0.05 -9.09 -22.51
C PRO A 6 0.10 -10.60 -22.53
N ARG A 7 -0.84 -11.31 -21.90
CA ARG A 7 -0.90 -12.80 -21.92
C ARG A 7 -1.14 -13.38 -23.32
N TYR A 8 -1.30 -12.53 -24.34
CA TYR A 8 -1.47 -12.91 -25.73
C TYR A 8 -0.20 -12.64 -26.53
N ARG A 9 0.38 -13.69 -27.10
CA ARG A 9 1.35 -13.58 -28.20
C ARG A 9 0.59 -13.16 -29.46
N LEU A 10 1.02 -12.09 -30.10
CA LEU A 10 0.50 -11.71 -31.40
C LEU A 10 1.01 -12.70 -32.47
N PRO A 11 0.19 -13.08 -33.46
CA PRO A 11 0.66 -13.91 -34.57
C PRO A 11 1.81 -13.21 -35.32
N GLY A 12 3.01 -13.79 -35.29
CA GLY A 12 4.22 -13.21 -35.88
C GLY A 12 5.33 -12.86 -34.88
N ASP A 13 5.11 -13.06 -33.58
CA ASP A 13 6.10 -12.84 -32.52
C ASP A 13 7.20 -13.93 -32.55
N LYS A 14 8.08 -13.85 -33.55
CA LYS A 14 9.29 -14.66 -33.68
C LYS A 14 10.50 -13.75 -33.59
N THR A 15 11.03 -13.58 -32.38
CA THR A 15 12.44 -13.16 -32.23
C THR A 15 13.11 -14.07 -31.20
N PRO A 16 13.94 -15.04 -31.64
CA PRO A 16 14.76 -15.84 -30.74
C PRO A 16 15.81 -15.00 -29.98
N GLU A 17 16.18 -13.83 -30.52
CA GLU A 17 17.22 -12.95 -29.97
C GLU A 17 16.80 -12.25 -28.67
N LYS A 18 15.52 -11.88 -28.53
CA LYS A 18 15.01 -11.21 -27.33
C LYS A 18 15.10 -12.11 -26.09
N GLU A 19 14.93 -13.43 -26.26
CA GLU A 19 15.00 -14.39 -25.15
C GLU A 19 16.44 -14.68 -24.71
N ALA A 20 17.43 -14.55 -25.60
CA ALA A 20 18.84 -14.73 -25.25
C ALA A 20 19.38 -13.61 -24.34
N PHE A 21 18.90 -12.38 -24.55
CA PHE A 21 19.32 -11.19 -23.80
C PHE A 21 18.87 -11.22 -22.32
N TRP A 22 17.75 -11.86 -21.99
CA TRP A 22 17.21 -11.88 -20.62
C TRP A 22 17.54 -13.16 -19.83
N LYS A 23 18.54 -13.93 -20.25
CA LYS A 23 18.93 -15.18 -19.55
C LYS A 23 19.56 -14.94 -18.19
N THR A 24 20.18 -13.78 -17.96
CA THR A 24 20.82 -13.42 -16.70
C THR A 24 20.43 -12.01 -16.27
N SER A 25 20.71 -11.65 -15.03
CA SER A 25 20.48 -10.29 -14.51
C SER A 25 21.57 -9.29 -14.90
N GLU A 26 22.65 -9.74 -15.56
CA GLU A 26 23.80 -8.89 -15.88
C GLU A 26 23.49 -7.75 -16.84
N PRO A 27 22.68 -7.93 -17.90
CA PRO A 27 22.32 -6.83 -18.80
C PRO A 27 21.56 -5.70 -18.09
N VAL A 28 20.72 -6.02 -17.10
CA VAL A 28 20.06 -5.00 -16.27
C VAL A 28 21.09 -4.24 -15.43
N ARG A 29 22.07 -4.94 -14.86
CA ARG A 29 23.13 -4.31 -14.06
C ARG A 29 23.99 -3.37 -14.92
N GLU A 30 24.32 -3.76 -16.15
CA GLU A 30 25.07 -2.91 -17.07
C GLU A 30 24.32 -1.61 -17.39
N VAL A 31 23.02 -1.69 -17.69
CA VAL A 31 22.19 -0.48 -17.91
C VAL A 31 22.23 0.45 -16.69
N PHE A 32 22.17 -0.10 -15.48
CA PHE A 32 22.26 0.70 -14.26
C PHE A 32 23.66 1.31 -14.05
N ARG A 33 24.73 0.57 -14.34
CA ARG A 33 26.11 1.08 -14.28
C ARG A 33 26.30 2.24 -15.25
N GLU A 34 25.82 2.09 -16.48
CA GLU A 34 25.88 3.15 -17.49
C GLU A 34 25.09 4.39 -17.08
N ALA A 35 23.86 4.20 -16.58
CA ALA A 35 23.04 5.30 -16.08
C ALA A 35 23.69 6.04 -14.89
N CYS A 36 24.25 5.31 -13.92
CA CYS A 36 24.95 5.91 -12.78
C CYS A 36 26.19 6.68 -13.24
N ARG A 37 26.97 6.11 -14.18
CA ARG A 37 28.13 6.78 -14.77
C ARG A 37 27.74 8.06 -15.50
N ALA A 38 26.67 8.03 -16.31
CA ALA A 38 26.16 9.20 -17.03
C ALA A 38 25.65 10.30 -16.09
N ALA A 39 25.08 9.91 -14.94
CA ALA A 39 24.65 10.84 -13.90
C ALA A 39 25.77 11.30 -12.95
N GLY A 40 26.99 10.75 -13.07
CA GLY A 40 28.13 11.08 -12.20
C GLY A 40 27.98 10.61 -10.75
N ILE A 41 27.20 9.53 -10.53
CA ILE A 41 26.96 8.96 -9.20
C ILE A 41 27.56 7.56 -9.08
N ASP A 42 27.76 7.11 -7.84
CA ASP A 42 28.15 5.74 -7.55
C ASP A 42 27.10 4.74 -8.04
N TYR A 43 27.55 3.53 -8.38
CA TYR A 43 26.65 2.49 -8.86
C TYR A 43 25.61 2.10 -7.80
N ILE A 44 24.34 2.27 -8.16
CA ILE A 44 23.19 1.81 -7.38
C ILE A 44 22.68 0.51 -8.01
N ASN A 45 22.55 -0.54 -7.20
CA ASN A 45 22.05 -1.81 -7.71
C ASN A 45 20.53 -1.74 -8.01
N PRO A 46 20.02 -2.55 -8.96
CA PRO A 46 18.60 -2.55 -9.33
C PRO A 46 17.61 -2.81 -8.18
N HIS A 47 18.00 -3.58 -7.17
CA HIS A 47 17.13 -3.86 -6.02
C HIS A 47 16.95 -2.62 -5.13
N SER A 48 18.01 -1.84 -4.89
CA SER A 48 17.91 -0.61 -4.09
C SER A 48 17.02 0.45 -4.74
N VAL A 49 17.03 0.56 -6.07
CA VAL A 49 16.10 1.45 -6.78
C VAL A 49 14.66 0.95 -6.65
N ARG A 50 14.45 -0.35 -6.79
CA ARG A 50 13.13 -0.96 -6.59
C ARG A 50 12.59 -0.78 -5.17
N ASP A 51 13.44 -0.89 -4.16
CA ASP A 51 13.09 -0.62 -2.76
C ASP A 51 12.66 0.83 -2.55
N THR A 52 13.41 1.76 -3.14
CA THR A 52 13.07 3.19 -3.13
C THR A 52 11.72 3.46 -3.79
N LEU A 53 11.43 2.80 -4.91
CA LEU A 53 10.14 2.90 -5.60
C LEU A 53 8.98 2.29 -4.79
N MET A 54 9.22 1.25 -4.00
CA MET A 54 8.21 0.72 -3.08
C MET A 54 7.92 1.67 -1.93
N LEU A 55 8.96 2.31 -1.36
CA LEU A 55 8.80 3.36 -0.34
C LEU A 55 7.97 4.53 -0.87
N LEU A 56 8.26 4.99 -2.09
CA LEU A 56 7.46 6.01 -2.75
C LEU A 56 6.00 5.57 -2.95
N GLY A 57 5.78 4.31 -3.31
CA GLY A 57 4.43 3.75 -3.43
C GLY A 57 3.63 3.77 -2.12
N LEU A 58 4.29 3.56 -0.97
CA LEU A 58 3.65 3.66 0.35
C LEU A 58 3.19 5.09 0.67
N GLU A 59 3.86 6.10 0.12
CA GLU A 59 3.48 7.51 0.30
C GLU A 59 2.43 7.97 -0.71
N MET A 60 2.49 7.46 -1.95
CA MET A 60 1.63 7.91 -3.05
C MET A 60 0.30 7.19 -3.16
N CYS A 61 0.23 5.90 -2.82
CA CYS A 61 -0.98 5.10 -2.96
C CYS A 61 -1.97 5.41 -1.83
N ALA A 62 -3.19 5.78 -2.20
CA ALA A 62 -4.23 6.15 -1.24
C ALA A 62 -4.88 4.94 -0.57
N ASN A 63 -4.79 3.76 -1.19
CA ASN A 63 -5.41 2.53 -0.70
C ASN A 63 -4.59 1.29 -1.07
N TRP A 64 -5.01 0.15 -0.51
CA TRP A 64 -4.35 -1.14 -0.69
C TRP A 64 -4.40 -1.67 -2.14
N GLU A 65 -5.45 -1.36 -2.91
CA GLU A 65 -5.57 -1.82 -4.30
C GLU A 65 -4.55 -1.10 -5.19
N GLU A 66 -4.40 0.21 -5.02
CA GLU A 66 -3.37 1.00 -5.69
C GLU A 66 -1.97 0.53 -5.33
N LEU A 67 -1.71 0.29 -4.04
CA LEU A 67 -0.42 -0.23 -3.58
C LEU A 67 -0.14 -1.62 -4.13
N LYS A 68 -1.18 -2.48 -4.24
CA LYS A 68 -1.07 -3.80 -4.85
C LYS A 68 -0.76 -3.71 -6.34
N ALA A 69 -1.44 -2.83 -7.07
CA ALA A 69 -1.19 -2.58 -8.48
C ALA A 69 0.22 -2.04 -8.72
N TRP A 70 0.68 -1.10 -7.90
CA TRP A 70 2.05 -0.56 -7.91
C TRP A 70 3.09 -1.66 -7.70
N SER A 71 2.91 -2.47 -6.65
CA SER A 71 3.77 -3.62 -6.35
C SER A 71 3.84 -4.62 -7.50
N GLN A 72 2.70 -4.95 -8.12
CA GLN A 72 2.64 -5.88 -9.26
C GLN A 72 3.31 -5.31 -10.50
N ASN A 73 3.19 -4.00 -10.76
CA ASN A 73 3.89 -3.31 -11.84
C ASN A 73 5.42 -3.37 -11.66
N LEU A 74 5.90 -3.32 -10.42
CA LEU A 74 7.33 -3.53 -10.12
C LEU A 74 7.73 -5.01 -10.24
N GLY A 75 6.78 -5.96 -10.34
CA GLY A 75 7.06 -7.39 -10.41
C GLY A 75 7.26 -8.04 -9.03
N HIS A 76 6.69 -7.49 -7.96
CA HIS A 76 6.68 -8.14 -6.64
C HIS A 76 5.51 -9.12 -6.60
N GLU A 77 5.78 -10.43 -6.63
CA GLU A 77 4.74 -11.44 -6.36
C GLU A 77 4.26 -11.38 -4.90
N LYS A 78 5.19 -11.05 -3.98
CA LYS A 78 4.96 -11.00 -2.54
C LYS A 78 5.23 -9.60 -2.01
N LEU A 79 4.17 -8.96 -1.51
CA LEU A 79 4.21 -7.70 -0.73
C LEU A 79 4.81 -7.91 0.66
N ASP A 80 4.91 -9.18 1.04
CA ASP A 80 5.24 -9.72 2.34
C ASP A 80 6.63 -9.25 2.77
N THR A 81 7.62 -9.27 1.87
CA THR A 81 8.98 -8.79 2.18
C THR A 81 9.05 -7.27 2.28
N SER A 82 8.27 -6.54 1.47
CA SER A 82 8.20 -5.07 1.54
C SER A 82 7.52 -4.59 2.81
N MET A 83 6.42 -5.22 3.24
CA MET A 83 5.73 -4.84 4.48
C MET A 83 6.50 -5.23 5.74
N VAL A 84 7.24 -6.34 5.74
CA VAL A 84 8.09 -6.72 6.88
C VAL A 84 9.22 -5.71 7.11
N HIS A 85 9.78 -5.12 6.05
CA HIS A 85 10.88 -4.15 6.17
C HIS A 85 10.42 -2.68 6.24
N TYR A 86 9.30 -2.32 5.62
CA TYR A 86 8.84 -0.92 5.47
C TYR A 86 7.47 -0.62 6.11
N GLY A 87 6.75 -1.65 6.56
CA GLY A 87 5.46 -1.51 7.24
C GLY A 87 5.56 -1.23 8.74
N LYS A 88 6.78 -1.12 9.30
CA LYS A 88 6.97 -0.76 10.71
C LYS A 88 6.70 0.73 10.88
N LEU A 89 5.46 1.05 11.23
CA LEU A 89 5.08 2.40 11.64
C LEU A 89 5.85 2.78 12.90
N ASP A 90 6.28 4.04 12.99
CA ASP A 90 6.71 4.58 14.28
C ASP A 90 5.50 4.61 15.25
N THR A 91 5.78 4.46 16.54
CA THR A 91 4.73 4.35 17.56
C THR A 91 3.81 5.58 17.60
N ASN A 92 4.33 6.78 17.32
CA ASN A 92 3.52 8.00 17.32
C ASN A 92 2.60 8.05 16.10
N ARG A 93 3.08 7.65 14.91
CA ARG A 93 2.24 7.55 13.71
C ARG A 93 1.20 6.46 13.85
N GLN A 94 1.54 5.31 14.42
CA GLN A 94 0.58 4.25 14.72
C GLN A 94 -0.52 4.76 15.67
N ASN A 95 -0.15 5.42 16.76
CA ASN A 95 -1.11 6.02 17.70
C ASN A 95 -2.00 7.07 17.04
N ALA A 96 -1.43 7.95 16.21
CA ALA A 96 -2.19 8.97 15.49
C ALA A 96 -3.20 8.37 14.50
N LEU A 97 -2.81 7.30 13.78
CA LEU A 97 -3.70 6.60 12.86
C LEU A 97 -4.83 5.87 13.61
N ILE A 98 -4.54 5.20 14.72
CA ILE A 98 -5.56 4.55 15.57
C ILE A 98 -6.54 5.59 16.13
N GLN A 99 -6.04 6.72 16.65
CA GLN A 99 -6.90 7.81 17.11
C GLN A 99 -7.74 8.40 15.97
N GLY A 100 -7.19 8.45 14.75
CA GLY A 100 -7.90 8.86 13.54
C GLY A 100 -9.06 7.93 13.20
N LEU A 101 -8.84 6.61 13.24
CA LEU A 101 -9.88 5.60 12.99
C LEU A 101 -11.06 5.71 13.96
N VAL A 102 -10.77 5.93 15.24
CA VAL A 102 -11.80 6.17 16.27
C VAL A 102 -12.63 7.42 15.97
N ARG A 103 -12.02 8.45 15.36
CA ARG A 103 -12.71 9.70 15.00
C ARG A 103 -13.51 9.62 13.69
N THR A 104 -13.19 8.67 12.80
CA THR A 104 -13.91 8.51 11.53
C THR A 104 -15.19 7.67 11.63
N ASP A 105 -15.31 6.76 12.62
CA ASP A 105 -16.50 5.90 12.77
C ASP A 105 -17.60 6.47 13.68
N LEU A 106 -17.35 7.59 14.35
CA LEU A 106 -18.37 8.35 15.06
C LEU A 106 -18.26 9.78 14.59
N THR A 107 -18.94 10.11 13.49
CA THR A 107 -19.09 11.52 13.16
C THR A 107 -19.74 12.19 14.38
N VAL A 108 -19.16 13.27 14.89
CA VAL A 108 -19.66 14.01 16.07
C VAL A 108 -21.17 14.34 15.95
N ARG A 109 -21.66 14.41 14.71
CA ARG A 109 -23.07 14.56 14.36
C ARG A 109 -23.93 13.35 14.73
N GLU A 110 -23.46 12.13 14.47
CA GLU A 110 -24.12 10.88 14.86
C GLU A 110 -24.09 10.68 16.38
N GLU A 111 -23.01 11.04 17.06
CA GLU A 111 -22.94 11.00 18.52
C GLU A 111 -23.95 11.95 19.16
N GLN A 112 -24.02 13.21 18.69
CA GLN A 112 -25.00 14.17 19.18
C GLN A 112 -26.44 13.75 18.84
N GLU A 113 -26.68 13.15 17.68
CA GLU A 113 -27.99 12.66 17.31
C GLU A 113 -28.40 11.43 18.14
N LEU A 114 -27.48 10.50 18.40
CA LEU A 114 -27.69 9.36 19.29
C LEU A 114 -27.99 9.82 20.72
N LEU A 115 -27.24 10.79 21.25
CA LEU A 115 -27.49 11.38 22.56
C LEU A 115 -28.86 12.07 22.63
N ASN A 116 -29.24 12.79 21.58
CA ASN A 116 -30.56 13.42 21.49
C ASN A 116 -31.70 12.40 21.39
N ARG A 117 -31.52 11.32 20.63
CA ARG A 117 -32.47 10.21 20.56
C ARG A 117 -32.59 9.51 21.91
N TYR A 118 -31.47 9.24 22.59
CA TYR A 118 -31.45 8.67 23.93
C TYR A 118 -32.21 9.54 24.93
N ARG A 119 -31.96 10.86 24.95
CA ARG A 119 -32.66 11.81 25.84
C ARG A 119 -34.17 11.87 25.60
N ARG A 120 -34.62 11.63 24.37
CA ARG A 120 -36.05 11.60 23.98
C ARG A 120 -36.74 10.28 24.30
N LEU A 121 -36.01 9.24 24.71
CA LEU A 121 -36.62 7.95 25.02
C LEU A 121 -37.41 7.99 26.35
N PRO A 122 -38.53 7.25 26.43
CA PRO A 122 -39.26 7.05 27.69
C PRO A 122 -38.34 6.48 28.78
N PRO A 123 -38.56 6.83 30.07
CA PRO A 123 -37.70 6.43 31.18
C PRO A 123 -37.41 4.93 31.24
N LYS A 124 -38.43 4.08 31.01
CA LYS A 124 -38.27 2.62 30.99
C LYS A 124 -37.30 2.14 29.91
N LYS A 125 -37.29 2.77 28.73
CA LYS A 125 -36.38 2.41 27.63
C LYS A 125 -34.96 2.92 27.88
N ARG A 126 -34.80 4.06 28.55
CA ARG A 126 -33.48 4.59 28.95
C ARG A 126 -32.79 3.69 29.98
N ALA A 127 -33.54 3.16 30.94
CA ALA A 127 -33.05 2.21 31.93
C ALA A 127 -32.54 0.92 31.26
N SER A 128 -33.31 0.33 30.35
CA SER A 128 -32.89 -0.88 29.64
C SER A 128 -31.63 -0.70 28.78
N VAL A 129 -31.43 0.50 28.21
CA VAL A 129 -30.20 0.80 27.45
C VAL A 129 -28.99 0.95 28.39
N LEU A 130 -29.18 1.56 29.56
CA LEU A 130 -28.13 1.62 30.59
C LEU A 130 -27.76 0.22 31.06
N ASP A 131 -28.76 -0.63 31.34
CA ASP A 131 -28.53 -2.03 31.73
C ASP A 131 -27.66 -2.76 30.69
N ILE A 132 -27.95 -2.63 29.40
CA ILE A 132 -27.16 -3.24 28.31
C ILE A 132 -25.72 -2.71 28.26
N LEU A 133 -25.52 -1.40 28.51
CA LEU A 133 -24.20 -0.77 28.44
C LEU A 133 -23.34 -1.01 29.70
N THR A 134 -23.95 -1.43 30.79
CA THR A 134 -23.27 -1.74 32.06
C THR A 134 -23.22 -3.23 32.39
N LEU A 135 -23.56 -4.10 31.42
CA LEU A 135 -23.30 -5.54 31.55
C LEU A 135 -21.78 -5.77 31.51
N GLU A 136 -21.19 -5.94 32.70
CA GLU A 136 -19.92 -6.67 32.89
C GLU A 136 -20.11 -8.17 32.60
#